data_AF-A0A7R8AV69-F1
#
_entry.id   AF-A0A7R8AV69-F1
#
_cell.length_a   1.000
_cell.length_b   1.000
_cell.length_c   1.000
_cell.angle_alpha   90.00
_cell.angle_beta   90.00
_cell.angle_gamma   90.00
#
_symmetry.space_group_name_H-M   'P 1'
#
loop_
_entity.id
_entity.type
_entity.pdbx_description
1 polymer ?
#
loop_
_entity_poly.entity_id
_entity_poly.type
_entity_poly.pdbx_seq_one_letter_code
_entity_poly.pdbx_strand_id
1 'polypeptide(L)'
;MKSSDNIWSSGLGAIQSNTMVTNNTWPEELIPNVLLANIPQLIYSFLYVLCNGILTSITLADEWNSFSLRSQGLRVSASPGGHQRTSRFLSLPYCYGIPFITFSALLHWLISQSIFLVRANVYDGENKRAFDHDVMALGYSPLAIVITVCVAVLLPAALYFMGSRRFKSGMPVAGSCSLAISAACHPCDKKGDGADGKLQGIEYRLLRWGAEPCLPGAGEIGHCAFSDAHVTTPEDGVLYR
;
A
#
# COMPACT_ATOMS: atom_id res chain seq x y z
N MET A 1 24.79 11.74 -42.58
CA MET A 1 25.54 11.02 -41.52
C MET A 1 24.53 10.66 -40.42
N LYS A 2 24.15 9.38 -40.30
CA LYS A 2 23.33 8.89 -39.19
C LYS A 2 24.28 8.69 -38.01
N SER A 3 24.35 9.64 -37.08
CA SER A 3 24.91 9.35 -35.77
C SER A 3 23.91 8.42 -35.09
N SER A 4 24.23 7.13 -35.03
CA SER A 4 23.54 6.20 -34.15
C SER A 4 23.97 6.53 -32.73
N ASP A 5 23.42 7.63 -32.19
CA ASP A 5 23.59 8.00 -30.80
C ASP A 5 22.96 6.87 -29.98
N ASN A 6 23.81 6.07 -29.33
CA ASN A 6 23.36 4.98 -28.49
C ASN A 6 22.42 5.56 -27.43
N ILE A 7 21.22 5.00 -27.29
CA ILE A 7 20.23 5.42 -26.27
C ILE A 7 20.85 5.44 -24.86
N TRP A 8 21.86 4.59 -24.62
CA TRP A 8 22.63 4.49 -23.38
C TRP A 8 23.62 5.64 -23.13
N SER A 9 23.98 6.41 -24.16
CA SER A 9 24.82 7.62 -24.02
C SER A 9 23.99 8.90 -23.83
N SER A 10 22.67 8.83 -24.05
CA SER A 10 21.76 9.93 -23.77
C SER A 10 21.56 10.04 -22.25
N GLY A 11 21.93 11.18 -21.66
CA GLY A 11 21.71 11.43 -20.22
C GLY A 11 20.22 11.32 -19.83
N LEU A 12 19.95 10.99 -18.56
CA LEU A 12 18.58 10.98 -18.03
C LEU A 12 17.99 12.39 -18.11
N GLY A 13 16.80 12.52 -18.71
CA GLY A 13 16.14 13.81 -18.90
C GLY A 13 16.85 14.77 -19.86
N ALA A 14 17.85 14.31 -20.63
CA ALA A 14 18.56 15.17 -21.57
C ALA A 14 17.65 15.53 -22.76
N ILE A 15 17.62 16.81 -23.12
CA ILE A 15 16.89 17.32 -24.29
C ILE A 15 17.68 16.94 -25.54
N GLN A 16 17.12 16.12 -26.41
CA GLN A 16 17.68 15.82 -27.72
C GLN A 16 16.68 16.21 -28.80
N SER A 17 17.16 16.78 -29.91
CA SER A 17 16.29 17.24 -31.00
C SER A 17 15.49 16.11 -31.66
N ASN A 18 16.00 14.86 -31.59
CA ASN A 18 15.33 13.66 -32.08
C ASN A 18 14.28 13.07 -31.11
N THR A 19 14.22 13.55 -29.86
CA THR A 19 13.27 13.09 -28.84
C THR A 19 12.23 14.16 -28.48
N MET A 20 12.07 15.16 -29.33
CA MET A 20 11.00 16.15 -29.23
C MET A 20 9.79 15.72 -30.05
N VAL A 21 8.61 15.84 -29.47
CA VAL A 21 7.34 15.64 -30.17
C VAL A 21 6.95 16.95 -30.84
N THR A 22 7.29 17.06 -32.12
CA THR A 22 6.91 18.21 -32.96
C THR A 22 6.28 17.70 -34.26
N ASN A 23 5.02 18.05 -34.50
CA ASN A 23 4.32 17.80 -35.76
C ASN A 23 3.41 19.01 -36.04
N ASN A 24 3.04 19.26 -37.30
CA ASN A 24 2.17 20.37 -37.70
C ASN A 24 0.79 20.37 -37.01
N THR A 25 0.39 19.26 -36.38
CA THR A 25 -0.88 19.12 -35.65
C THR A 25 -0.71 19.16 -34.14
N TRP A 26 0.51 19.33 -33.62
CA TRP A 26 0.77 19.34 -32.19
C TRP A 26 0.40 20.70 -31.59
N PRO A 27 -0.28 20.75 -30.43
CA PRO A 27 -0.59 22.03 -29.80
C PRO A 27 0.70 22.71 -29.32
N GLU A 28 0.92 23.94 -29.75
CA GLU A 28 2.06 24.77 -29.31
C GLU A 28 1.76 25.51 -27.99
N GLU A 29 0.51 25.40 -27.50
CA GLU A 29 0.07 26.03 -26.27
C GLU A 29 0.64 25.36 -25.02
N LEU A 30 0.88 26.16 -23.97
CA LEU A 30 1.47 25.69 -22.72
C LEU A 30 0.56 24.69 -21.97
N ILE A 31 -0.72 25.02 -21.83
CA ILE A 31 -1.68 24.27 -21.00
C ILE A 31 -1.82 22.81 -21.47
N PRO A 32 -2.12 22.50 -22.75
CA PRO A 32 -2.29 21.11 -23.19
C PRO A 32 -1.01 20.31 -23.04
N ASN A 33 0.16 20.90 -23.32
CA ASN A 33 1.44 20.23 -23.14
C ASN A 33 1.74 19.92 -21.67
N VAL A 34 1.49 20.87 -20.76
CA VAL A 34 1.66 20.65 -19.32
C VAL A 34 0.75 19.53 -18.82
N LEU A 35 -0.51 19.52 -19.24
CA LEU A 35 -1.44 18.46 -18.86
C LEU A 35 -0.96 17.10 -19.38
N LEU A 36 -0.60 17.02 -20.65
CA LEU A 36 -0.17 15.77 -21.28
C LEU A 36 1.13 15.23 -20.67
N ALA A 37 2.09 16.11 -20.34
CA ALA A 37 3.33 15.74 -19.65
C ALA A 37 3.09 15.13 -18.25
N ASN A 38 1.95 15.45 -17.61
CA ASN A 38 1.61 15.02 -16.25
C ASN A 38 0.61 13.86 -16.18
N ILE A 39 0.03 13.42 -17.31
CA ILE A 39 -0.87 12.25 -17.34
C ILE A 39 -0.22 10.99 -16.74
N PRO A 40 1.05 10.65 -17.05
CA PRO A 40 1.70 9.49 -16.44
C PRO A 40 1.78 9.57 -14.91
N GLN A 41 2.07 10.75 -14.36
CA GLN A 41 2.14 11.03 -12.93
C GLN A 41 0.75 10.89 -12.28
N LEU A 42 -0.31 11.31 -12.98
CA LEU A 42 -1.70 11.13 -12.54
C LEU A 42 -2.07 9.65 -12.47
N ILE A 43 -1.79 8.88 -13.53
CA ILE A 43 -2.01 7.42 -13.56
C ILE A 43 -1.24 6.76 -12.41
N TYR A 44 0.02 7.14 -12.21
CA TYR A 44 0.85 6.63 -11.14
C TYR A 44 0.27 6.93 -9.75
N SER A 45 -0.33 8.10 -9.56
CA SER A 45 -0.97 8.48 -8.29
C SER A 45 -2.14 7.57 -7.94
N PHE A 46 -2.96 7.18 -8.93
CA PHE A 46 -4.00 6.17 -8.72
C PHE A 46 -3.43 4.80 -8.36
N LEU A 47 -2.38 4.36 -9.06
CA LEU A 47 -1.70 3.10 -8.76
C LEU A 47 -1.10 3.09 -7.36
N TYR A 48 -0.56 4.21 -6.90
CA TYR A 48 -0.05 4.36 -5.54
C TYR A 48 -1.14 4.11 -4.49
N VAL A 49 -2.32 4.73 -4.64
CA VAL A 49 -3.44 4.54 -3.72
C VAL A 49 -3.88 3.07 -3.68
N LEU A 50 -3.97 2.42 -4.84
CA LEU A 50 -4.31 0.99 -4.94
C LEU A 50 -3.28 0.10 -4.26
N CYS A 51 -1.98 0.31 -4.54
CA CYS A 51 -0.89 -0.44 -3.94
C CYS A 51 -0.84 -0.25 -2.42
N ASN A 52 -1.05 0.98 -1.94
CA ASN A 52 -1.13 1.30 -0.53
C ASN A 52 -2.29 0.58 0.16
N GLY A 53 -3.45 0.51 -0.50
CA GLY A 53 -4.63 -0.23 -0.03
C GLY A 53 -4.36 -1.72 0.08
N ILE A 54 -3.78 -2.34 -0.95
CA ILE A 54 -3.42 -3.77 -0.95
C ILE A 54 -2.43 -4.08 0.17
N LEU A 55 -1.37 -3.29 0.29
CA LEU A 55 -0.34 -3.50 1.31
C LEU A 55 -0.91 -3.33 2.73
N THR A 56 -1.78 -2.33 2.93
CA THR A 56 -2.51 -2.17 4.19
C THR A 56 -3.33 -3.40 4.52
N SER A 57 -4.11 -3.93 3.57
CA SER A 57 -4.92 -5.14 3.76
C SER A 57 -4.08 -6.37 4.10
N ILE A 58 -2.93 -6.56 3.44
CA ILE A 58 -2.00 -7.67 3.75
C ILE A 58 -1.48 -7.53 5.18
N THR A 59 -1.02 -6.34 5.57
CA THR A 59 -0.47 -6.13 6.92
C THR A 59 -1.54 -6.23 8.02
N LEU A 60 -2.77 -5.83 7.72
CA LEU A 60 -3.90 -5.97 8.63
C LEU A 60 -4.29 -7.43 8.81
N ALA A 61 -4.33 -8.20 7.72
CA ALA A 61 -4.59 -9.64 7.77
C ALA A 61 -3.48 -10.40 8.53
N ASP A 62 -2.20 -10.03 8.34
CA ASP A 62 -1.08 -10.61 9.09
C ASP A 62 -1.16 -10.31 10.58
N GLU A 63 -1.48 -9.06 10.94
CA GLU A 63 -1.67 -8.65 12.33
C GLU A 63 -2.86 -9.37 12.97
N TRP A 64 -3.99 -9.45 12.27
CA TRP A 64 -5.17 -10.21 12.69
C TRP A 64 -4.80 -11.68 12.93
N ASN A 65 -4.20 -12.34 11.95
CA ASN A 65 -3.75 -13.73 12.03
C ASN A 65 -2.74 -13.96 13.15
N SER A 66 -1.96 -12.95 13.57
CA SER A 66 -0.97 -13.13 14.62
C SER A 66 -1.56 -13.36 16.02
N PHE A 67 -2.82 -12.96 16.25
CA PHE A 67 -3.53 -13.19 17.50
C PHE A 67 -3.86 -14.66 17.77
N SER A 68 -3.89 -15.54 16.78
CA SER A 68 -4.07 -16.98 17.02
C SER A 68 -2.78 -17.68 17.44
N LEU A 69 -1.64 -17.11 17.03
CA LEU A 69 -0.31 -17.68 17.27
C LEU A 69 0.25 -17.24 18.63
N ARG A 70 -0.05 -16.02 19.09
CA ARG A 70 0.49 -15.45 20.32
C ARG A 70 -0.50 -14.49 20.97
N SER A 71 -0.43 -14.37 22.30
CA SER A 71 -1.22 -13.38 23.04
C SER A 71 -0.66 -11.97 22.84
N GLN A 72 -1.52 -11.02 22.46
CA GLN A 72 -1.14 -9.64 22.18
C GLN A 72 -2.20 -8.65 22.67
N GLY A 73 -1.80 -7.43 23.00
CA GLY A 73 -2.74 -6.36 23.33
C GLY A 73 -3.33 -5.72 22.08
N LEU A 74 -4.58 -5.24 22.20
CA LEU A 74 -5.29 -4.55 21.12
C LEU A 74 -4.61 -3.23 20.76
N ARG A 75 -4.63 -2.88 19.48
CA ARG A 75 -4.20 -1.56 19.02
C ARG A 75 -5.38 -0.61 19.02
N VAL A 76 -5.23 0.54 19.67
CA VAL A 76 -6.28 1.56 19.80
C VAL A 76 -5.79 2.92 19.29
N SER A 77 -6.70 3.70 18.72
CA SER A 77 -6.43 5.09 18.31
C SER A 77 -6.55 6.07 19.48
N ALA A 78 -7.25 5.69 20.56
CA ALA A 78 -7.39 6.49 21.78
C ALA A 78 -6.18 6.31 22.71
N SER A 79 -6.18 7.01 23.86
CA SER A 79 -5.18 6.81 24.91
C SER A 79 -5.17 5.33 25.34
N PRO A 80 -4.03 4.62 25.23
CA PRO A 80 -3.96 3.20 25.55
C PRO A 80 -4.09 2.98 27.06
N GLY A 81 -4.79 1.91 27.44
CA GLY A 81 -4.82 1.41 28.82
C GLY A 81 -4.21 0.01 28.95
N GLY A 82 -3.53 -0.27 30.06
CA GLY A 82 -2.97 -1.59 30.34
C GLY A 82 -1.98 -2.08 29.28
N HIS A 83 -2.28 -3.19 28.62
CA HIS A 83 -1.45 -3.81 27.58
C HIS A 83 -1.80 -3.36 26.15
N GLN A 84 -2.74 -2.43 25.99
CA GLN A 84 -3.09 -1.88 24.68
C GLN A 84 -1.92 -1.14 24.04
N ARG A 85 -1.89 -1.14 22.71
CA ARG A 85 -0.85 -0.48 21.91
C ARG A 85 -1.46 0.72 21.21
N THR A 86 -0.70 1.81 21.10
CA THR A 86 -1.12 2.95 20.30
C THR A 86 -1.17 2.59 18.82
N SER A 87 -2.08 3.24 18.10
CA SER A 87 -2.10 3.18 16.65
C SER A 87 -0.86 3.81 16.05
N ARG A 88 -0.45 3.31 14.90
CA ARG A 88 0.66 3.89 14.13
C ARG A 88 0.14 5.18 13.47
N PHE A 89 0.98 6.23 13.46
CA PHE A 89 0.63 7.48 12.78
C PHE A 89 0.39 7.27 11.26
N LEU A 90 1.14 6.34 10.66
CA LEU A 90 0.87 5.78 9.34
C LEU A 90 0.15 4.44 9.49
N SER A 91 -0.93 4.20 8.74
CA SER A 91 -1.71 2.95 8.79
C SER A 91 -0.84 1.69 8.64
N LEU A 92 0.26 1.80 7.88
CA LEU A 92 1.23 0.72 7.66
C LEU A 92 2.37 0.68 8.70
N PRO A 93 2.89 -0.52 9.01
CA PRO A 93 4.14 -0.65 9.75
C PRO A 93 5.28 0.04 9.00
N TYR A 94 6.15 0.77 9.72
CA TYR A 94 7.26 1.54 9.12
C TYR A 94 8.21 0.69 8.26
N CYS A 95 8.40 -0.59 8.60
CA CYS A 95 9.23 -1.50 7.81
C CYS A 95 8.70 -1.77 6.40
N TYR A 96 7.39 -1.61 6.16
CA TYR A 96 6.78 -1.70 4.84
C TYR A 96 6.51 -0.32 4.25
N GLY A 97 6.05 0.62 5.08
CA GLY A 97 5.69 1.97 4.64
C GLY A 97 6.89 2.80 4.15
N ILE A 98 8.03 2.75 4.84
CA ILE A 98 9.22 3.53 4.45
C ILE A 98 9.76 3.06 3.09
N PRO A 99 10.06 1.76 2.86
CA PRO A 99 10.51 1.30 1.55
C PRO A 99 9.51 1.62 0.43
N PHE A 100 8.21 1.46 0.71
CA PHE A 100 7.16 1.76 -0.27
C PHE A 100 7.12 3.25 -0.66
N ILE A 101 7.20 4.16 0.32
CA ILE A 101 7.23 5.61 0.06
C ILE A 101 8.52 5.99 -0.68
N THR A 102 9.68 5.48 -0.25
CA THR A 102 10.96 5.74 -0.93
C THR A 102 10.92 5.29 -2.38
N PHE A 103 10.40 4.09 -2.62
CA PHE A 103 10.23 3.54 -3.96
C PHE A 103 9.23 4.36 -4.79
N SER A 104 8.16 4.82 -4.17
CA SER A 104 7.16 5.67 -4.81
C SER A 104 7.73 7.02 -5.24
N ALA A 105 8.49 7.67 -4.35
CA ALA A 105 9.19 8.91 -4.66
C ALA A 105 10.19 8.72 -5.82
N LEU A 106 10.94 7.61 -5.82
CA LEU A 106 11.86 7.29 -6.91
C LEU A 106 11.13 7.11 -8.25
N LEU A 107 10.03 6.36 -8.28
CA LEU A 107 9.24 6.19 -9.49
C LEU A 107 8.65 7.51 -9.98
N HIS A 108 8.11 8.32 -9.07
CA HIS A 108 7.56 9.63 -9.41
C HIS A 108 8.63 10.54 -10.03
N TRP A 109 9.84 10.51 -9.48
CA TRP A 109 10.98 11.22 -10.04
C TRP A 109 11.39 10.68 -11.41
N LEU A 110 11.49 9.35 -11.59
CA LEU A 110 11.83 8.73 -12.87
C LEU A 110 10.80 9.04 -13.98
N ILE A 111 9.51 9.08 -13.63
CA ILE A 111 8.45 9.49 -14.56
C ILE A 111 8.67 10.94 -15.03
N SER A 112 9.07 11.84 -14.13
CA SER A 112 9.40 13.24 -14.50
C SER A 112 10.57 13.35 -15.47
N GLN A 113 11.49 12.40 -15.44
CA GLN A 113 12.62 12.32 -16.38
C GLN A 113 12.26 11.61 -17.69
N SER A 114 11.13 10.90 -17.72
CA SER A 114 10.67 10.13 -18.88
C SER A 114 9.95 10.99 -19.90
N ILE A 115 9.05 11.85 -19.44
CA ILE A 115 8.30 12.81 -20.26
C ILE A 115 8.36 14.17 -19.56
N PHE A 116 8.86 15.18 -20.25
CA PHE A 116 9.06 16.52 -19.70
C PHE A 116 8.69 17.58 -20.73
N LEU A 117 8.31 18.76 -20.23
CA LEU A 117 8.00 19.90 -21.07
C LEU A 117 9.29 20.54 -21.60
N VAL A 118 9.34 20.82 -22.90
CA VAL A 118 10.46 21.51 -23.56
C VAL A 118 9.94 22.82 -24.15
N ARG A 119 10.65 23.92 -23.86
CA ARG A 119 10.43 25.22 -24.50
C ARG A 119 11.57 25.51 -25.45
N ALA A 120 11.27 25.61 -26.73
CA ALA A 120 12.22 26.05 -27.74
C ALA A 120 12.11 27.58 -27.90
N ASN A 121 13.18 28.30 -27.57
CA ASN A 121 13.22 29.75 -27.75
C ASN A 121 13.77 30.05 -29.16
N VAL A 122 13.03 30.83 -29.94
CA VAL A 122 13.46 31.22 -31.29
C VAL A 122 14.19 32.56 -31.24
N TYR A 123 15.36 32.62 -31.87
CA TYR A 123 16.18 33.82 -32.00
C TYR A 123 16.27 34.21 -33.48
N ASP A 124 16.05 35.49 -33.77
CA ASP A 124 16.18 36.07 -35.10
C ASP A 124 17.66 36.23 -35.52
N GLY A 125 17.94 36.57 -36.78
CA GLY A 125 19.29 36.78 -37.32
C GLY A 125 20.10 37.88 -36.62
N GLU A 126 19.43 38.79 -35.90
CA GLU A 126 20.06 39.79 -35.01
C GLU A 126 20.27 39.29 -33.57
N ASN A 127 20.09 37.99 -33.31
CA ASN A 127 20.15 37.35 -31.99
C ASN A 127 19.15 37.92 -30.96
N LYS A 128 18.05 38.53 -31.44
CA LYS A 128 16.92 38.98 -30.62
C LYS A 128 15.92 37.85 -30.47
N ARG A 129 15.41 37.64 -29.26
CA ARG A 129 14.40 36.60 -28.98
C ARG A 129 13.05 36.99 -29.59
N ALA A 130 12.51 36.13 -30.44
CA ALA A 130 11.19 36.29 -31.03
C ALA A 130 10.15 35.57 -30.16
N PHE A 131 9.60 36.28 -29.18
CA PHE A 131 8.63 35.71 -28.22
C PHE A 131 7.38 35.11 -28.89
N ASP A 132 6.95 35.67 -30.03
CA ASP A 132 5.81 35.17 -30.82
C ASP A 132 6.09 33.86 -31.56
N HIS A 133 7.35 33.42 -31.61
CA HIS A 133 7.76 32.18 -32.28
C HIS A 133 8.31 31.14 -31.30
N ASP A 134 8.21 31.36 -29.99
CA ASP A 134 8.56 30.35 -28.99
C ASP A 134 7.59 29.15 -29.11
N VAL A 135 8.13 27.94 -29.27
CA VAL A 135 7.33 26.71 -29.40
C VAL A 135 7.41 25.90 -28.12
N MET A 136 6.26 25.44 -27.62
CA MET A 136 6.18 24.43 -26.55
C MET A 136 6.00 23.05 -27.16
N ALA A 137 6.81 22.11 -26.71
CA ALA A 137 6.76 20.72 -27.13
C ALA A 137 6.98 19.79 -25.94
N LEU A 138 6.73 18.50 -26.16
CA LEU A 138 7.13 17.47 -25.20
C LEU A 138 8.47 16.87 -25.60
N GLY A 139 9.36 16.75 -24.62
CA GLY A 139 10.53 15.90 -24.71
C GLY A 139 10.25 14.57 -24.02
N TYR A 140 10.82 13.49 -24.56
CA TYR A 140 10.86 12.21 -23.87
C TYR A 140 12.29 11.66 -23.83
N SER A 141 12.59 10.85 -22.82
CA SER A 141 13.88 10.15 -22.70
C SER A 141 13.66 8.64 -22.78
N PRO A 142 14.02 7.99 -23.89
CA PRO A 142 13.85 6.53 -24.04
C PRO A 142 14.55 5.74 -22.93
N LEU A 143 15.74 6.18 -22.51
CA LEU A 143 16.47 5.54 -21.42
C LEU A 143 15.71 5.65 -20.09
N ALA A 144 15.21 6.84 -19.76
CA ALA A 144 14.42 7.04 -18.55
C ALA A 144 13.11 6.23 -18.58
N ILE A 145 12.46 6.12 -19.74
CA ILE A 145 11.26 5.29 -19.92
C ILE A 145 11.58 3.82 -19.62
N VAL A 146 12.66 3.28 -20.20
CA VAL A 146 13.06 1.88 -19.96
C VAL A 146 13.34 1.63 -18.48
N ILE A 147 14.12 2.50 -17.83
CA ILE A 147 14.42 2.37 -16.40
C ILE A 147 13.13 2.48 -15.56
N THR A 148 12.25 3.44 -15.88
CA THR A 148 10.97 3.60 -15.19
C THR A 148 10.12 2.35 -15.29
N VAL A 149 10.00 1.74 -16.47
CA VAL A 149 9.23 0.50 -16.67
C VAL A 149 9.84 -0.66 -15.89
N CYS A 150 11.16 -0.84 -15.95
CA CYS A 150 11.85 -1.90 -15.19
C CYS A 150 11.62 -1.76 -13.69
N VAL A 151 11.75 -0.54 -13.16
CA VAL A 151 11.48 -0.27 -11.74
C VAL A 151 9.99 -0.49 -11.46
N ALA A 152 9.07 0.02 -12.28
CA ALA A 152 7.63 -0.06 -12.05
C ALA A 152 7.10 -1.49 -11.89
N VAL A 153 7.70 -2.48 -12.56
CA VAL A 153 7.34 -3.90 -12.46
C VAL A 153 7.72 -4.53 -11.09
N LEU A 154 8.71 -3.98 -10.39
CA LEU A 154 9.17 -4.55 -9.11
C LEU A 154 8.11 -4.44 -8.00
N LEU A 155 7.33 -3.37 -8.00
CA LEU A 155 6.28 -3.14 -6.99
C LEU A 155 5.12 -4.16 -7.06
N PRO A 156 4.45 -4.37 -8.20
CA PRO A 156 3.40 -5.39 -8.30
C PRO A 156 3.97 -6.79 -8.08
N ALA A 157 5.22 -7.08 -8.50
CA ALA A 157 5.86 -8.35 -8.20
C ALA A 157 6.05 -8.57 -6.69
N ALA A 158 6.50 -7.56 -5.96
CA ALA A 158 6.63 -7.62 -4.50
C ALA A 158 5.26 -7.80 -3.82
N LEU A 159 4.23 -7.07 -4.25
CA LEU A 159 2.87 -7.23 -3.73
C LEU A 159 2.31 -8.62 -4.00
N TYR A 160 2.51 -9.16 -5.21
CA TYR A 160 2.10 -10.51 -5.57
C TYR A 160 2.78 -11.56 -4.71
N PHE A 161 4.10 -11.44 -4.52
CA PHE A 161 4.86 -12.35 -3.67
C PHE A 161 4.42 -12.30 -2.21
N MET A 162 4.17 -11.10 -1.67
CA MET A 162 3.65 -10.93 -0.31
C MET A 162 2.23 -11.49 -0.16
N GLY A 163 1.35 -11.20 -1.12
CA GLY A 163 -0.03 -11.69 -1.13
C GLY A 163 -0.16 -13.20 -1.34
N SER A 164 0.83 -13.83 -1.98
CA SER A 164 0.87 -15.28 -2.18
C SER A 164 1.33 -16.06 -0.95
N ARG A 165 1.79 -15.38 0.11
CA ARG A 165 2.18 -16.06 1.36
C ARG A 165 0.94 -16.56 2.09
N ARG A 166 0.87 -17.86 2.33
CA ARG A 166 -0.18 -18.47 3.13
C ARG A 166 -0.03 -18.08 4.61
N PHE A 167 -1.14 -17.70 5.23
CA PHE A 167 -1.21 -17.53 6.67
C PHE A 167 -1.07 -18.89 7.35
N LYS A 168 -0.29 -18.94 8.43
CA LYS A 168 0.02 -20.18 9.16
C LYS A 168 -1.04 -20.56 10.21
N SER A 169 -2.19 -19.90 10.26
CA SER A 169 -3.16 -20.11 11.33
C SER A 169 -4.57 -20.40 10.84
N GLY A 170 -5.37 -21.06 11.70
CA GLY A 170 -6.78 -21.37 11.48
C GLY A 170 -7.74 -20.20 11.74
N MET A 171 -7.21 -18.98 11.95
CA MET A 171 -8.04 -17.79 12.13
C MET A 171 -8.61 -17.32 10.81
N PRO A 172 -9.94 -17.13 10.70
CA PRO A 172 -10.55 -16.63 9.48
C PRO A 172 -10.06 -15.21 9.20
N VAL A 173 -9.78 -14.92 7.93
CA VAL A 173 -9.38 -13.59 7.49
C VAL A 173 -10.58 -12.66 7.58
N ALA A 174 -10.70 -11.93 8.69
CA ALA A 174 -11.79 -10.96 8.88
C ALA A 174 -11.61 -9.71 8.00
N GLY A 175 -10.37 -9.40 7.59
CA GLY A 175 -10.05 -8.18 6.86
C GLY A 175 -10.58 -6.94 7.59
N SER A 176 -11.26 -6.05 6.87
CA SER A 176 -11.94 -4.88 7.43
C SER A 176 -13.44 -5.10 7.69
N CYS A 177 -13.92 -6.35 7.74
CA CYS A 177 -15.32 -6.64 7.97
C CYS A 177 -15.68 -6.50 9.45
N SER A 178 -16.45 -5.47 9.80
CA SER A 178 -16.90 -5.23 11.17
C SER A 178 -17.71 -6.39 11.74
N LEU A 179 -18.50 -7.09 10.92
CA LEU A 179 -19.28 -8.26 11.33
C LEU A 179 -18.37 -9.41 11.78
N ALA A 180 -17.33 -9.71 10.99
CA ALA A 180 -16.37 -10.77 11.31
C ALA A 180 -15.54 -10.42 12.56
N ILE A 181 -15.17 -9.15 12.71
CA ILE A 181 -14.48 -8.66 13.92
C ILE A 181 -15.39 -8.78 15.14
N SER A 182 -16.65 -8.35 15.03
CA SER A 182 -17.63 -8.42 16.13
C SER A 182 -17.86 -9.86 16.58
N ALA A 183 -17.98 -10.81 15.64
CA ALA A 183 -18.16 -12.22 15.97
C ALA A 183 -17.02 -12.76 16.85
N ALA A 184 -15.77 -12.35 16.59
CA ALA A 184 -14.62 -12.75 17.37
C ALA A 184 -14.54 -12.06 18.76
N CYS A 185 -15.31 -11.00 19.01
CA CYS A 185 -15.25 -10.19 20.24
C CYS A 185 -16.27 -10.59 21.33
N HIS A 186 -16.96 -11.70 21.17
CA HIS A 186 -17.94 -12.18 22.15
C HIS A 186 -17.47 -13.46 22.85
N PRO A 187 -16.51 -13.42 23.78
CA PRO A 187 -16.09 -14.61 24.53
C PRO A 187 -17.21 -15.14 25.43
N CYS A 188 -17.14 -16.43 25.79
CA CYS A 188 -18.12 -17.06 26.67
C CYS A 188 -18.04 -16.50 28.09
N ASP A 189 -19.19 -16.07 28.62
CA ASP A 189 -19.37 -15.76 30.03
C ASP A 189 -19.06 -17.00 30.88
N LYS A 190 -18.00 -16.95 31.68
CA LYS A 190 -17.74 -17.98 32.71
C LYS A 190 -18.82 -17.86 33.79
N LYS A 191 -19.97 -18.50 33.59
CA LYS A 191 -20.96 -18.76 34.66
C LYS A 191 -20.38 -19.80 35.62
N GLY A 192 -19.71 -19.34 36.66
CA GLY A 192 -19.19 -20.19 37.73
C GLY A 192 -18.46 -19.38 38.79
N ASP A 193 -19.14 -19.21 39.93
CA ASP A 193 -18.72 -18.61 41.20
C ASP A 193 -18.45 -17.09 41.23
N GLY A 194 -19.49 -16.37 41.66
CA GLY A 194 -19.38 -15.29 42.64
C GLY A 194 -18.37 -14.18 42.35
N ALA A 195 -18.66 -13.35 41.34
CA ALA A 195 -18.44 -11.89 41.33
C ALA A 195 -18.69 -11.39 39.90
N ASP A 196 -19.28 -10.22 39.77
CA ASP A 196 -19.56 -9.46 38.55
C ASP A 196 -18.29 -9.03 37.74
N GLY A 197 -17.23 -9.84 37.68
CA GLY A 197 -15.86 -9.31 37.53
C GLY A 197 -14.90 -10.00 36.57
N LYS A 198 -15.33 -10.81 35.59
CA LYS A 198 -14.39 -11.50 34.68
C LYS A 198 -14.26 -10.92 33.26
N LEU A 199 -15.26 -10.17 32.76
CA LEU A 199 -15.15 -9.47 31.46
C LEU A 199 -14.78 -7.99 31.54
N GLN A 200 -14.93 -7.34 32.69
CA GLN A 200 -14.56 -5.94 32.82
C GLN A 200 -13.04 -5.78 32.64
N GLY A 201 -12.64 -5.01 31.63
CA GLY A 201 -11.24 -4.71 31.34
C GLY A 201 -10.49 -5.79 30.54
N ILE A 202 -11.19 -6.75 29.92
CA ILE A 202 -10.58 -7.69 28.96
C ILE A 202 -9.88 -6.94 27.83
N GLU A 203 -10.44 -5.80 27.40
CA GLU A 203 -9.89 -4.94 26.36
C GLU A 203 -8.49 -4.40 26.69
N TYR A 204 -8.10 -4.34 27.96
CA TYR A 204 -6.79 -3.88 28.43
C TYR A 204 -5.77 -5.01 28.66
N ARG A 205 -6.16 -6.27 28.44
CA ARG A 205 -5.31 -7.45 28.67
C ARG A 205 -4.67 -7.95 27.36
N LEU A 206 -3.77 -8.92 27.50
CA LEU A 206 -3.24 -9.67 26.37
C LEU A 206 -4.29 -10.69 25.93
N LEU A 207 -4.71 -10.60 24.67
CA LEU A 207 -5.73 -11.47 24.10
C LEU A 207 -5.11 -12.44 23.11
N ARG A 208 -5.65 -13.65 23.05
CA ARG A 208 -5.36 -14.64 22.04
C ARG A 208 -6.67 -15.12 21.42
N TRP A 209 -6.68 -15.33 20.11
CA TRP A 209 -7.82 -15.89 19.41
C TRP A 209 -7.70 -17.42 19.35
N GLY A 210 -8.80 -18.12 19.62
CA GLY A 210 -8.87 -19.56 19.49
C GLY A 210 -10.19 -20.12 20.01
N ALA A 211 -10.27 -21.45 20.03
CA ALA A 211 -11.41 -22.15 20.62
C ALA A 211 -11.33 -22.06 22.14
N GLU A 212 -12.39 -21.55 22.76
CA GLU A 212 -12.55 -21.60 24.21
C GLU A 212 -12.99 -22.99 24.65
N PRO A 213 -12.52 -23.49 25.81
CA PRO A 213 -12.94 -24.80 26.31
C PRO A 213 -14.45 -24.79 26.57
N CYS A 214 -15.17 -25.77 26.00
CA CYS A 214 -16.61 -25.94 26.21
C CYS A 214 -16.93 -25.99 27.70
N LEU A 215 -17.75 -25.05 28.17
CA LEU A 215 -18.31 -25.08 29.51
C LEU A 215 -19.22 -26.32 29.65
N PRO A 216 -19.17 -27.05 30.79
CA PRO A 216 -20.07 -28.16 31.01
C PRO A 216 -21.53 -27.68 30.97
N GLY A 217 -22.30 -28.13 29.98
CA GLY A 217 -23.71 -27.76 29.76
C GLY A 217 -23.97 -26.84 28.56
N ALA A 218 -22.93 -26.29 27.92
CA ALA A 218 -23.05 -25.75 26.57
C ALA A 218 -22.94 -26.91 25.58
N GLY A 219 -23.83 -26.98 24.58
CA GLY A 219 -23.90 -28.11 23.63
C GLY A 219 -22.60 -28.38 22.86
N GLU A 220 -22.61 -29.40 22.00
CA GLU A 220 -21.44 -29.93 21.25
C GLU A 220 -20.69 -28.92 20.35
N ILE A 221 -21.15 -27.67 20.23
CA ILE A 221 -20.58 -26.64 19.36
C ILE A 221 -19.59 -25.79 20.17
N GLY A 222 -18.32 -25.79 19.73
CA GLY A 222 -17.28 -24.95 20.34
C GLY A 222 -17.49 -23.46 20.04
N HIS A 223 -16.82 -22.57 20.78
CA HIS A 223 -16.93 -21.11 20.57
C HIS A 223 -15.55 -20.50 20.30
N CYS A 224 -15.42 -19.72 19.22
CA CYS A 224 -14.14 -19.13 18.81
C CYS A 224 -14.14 -17.61 19.02
N ALA A 225 -13.38 -17.14 20.02
CA ALA A 225 -13.34 -15.72 20.37
C ALA A 225 -11.96 -15.28 20.85
N PHE A 226 -11.77 -13.97 20.98
CA PHE A 226 -10.66 -13.41 21.74
C PHE A 226 -10.86 -13.66 23.23
N SER A 227 -9.88 -14.31 23.85
CA SER A 227 -9.87 -14.60 25.28
C SER A 227 -8.56 -14.16 25.91
N ASP A 228 -8.61 -13.78 27.19
CA ASP A 228 -7.42 -13.57 28.04
C ASP A 228 -6.94 -14.89 28.68
N ALA A 229 -7.73 -15.96 28.55
CA ALA A 229 -7.44 -17.29 29.07
C ALA A 229 -6.73 -18.18 28.03
N HIS A 230 -6.36 -19.39 28.45
CA HIS A 230 -5.77 -20.38 27.56
C HIS A 230 -6.82 -20.85 26.52
N VAL A 231 -6.58 -20.53 25.25
CA VAL A 231 -7.36 -20.97 24.08
C VAL A 231 -6.57 -21.99 23.26
N THR A 232 -7.27 -22.95 22.67
CA THR A 232 -6.69 -23.94 21.77
C THR A 232 -6.87 -23.53 20.32
N THR A 233 -6.03 -24.07 19.43
CA THR A 233 -6.21 -23.87 17.99
C THR A 233 -7.46 -24.64 17.54
N PRO A 234 -8.34 -24.05 16.71
CA PRO A 234 -9.50 -24.77 16.19
C PRO A 234 -9.09 -26.01 15.39
N GLU A 235 -9.84 -27.09 15.53
CA GLU A 235 -9.62 -28.35 14.85
C GLU A 235 -10.43 -28.43 13.54
N ASP A 236 -9.80 -28.97 12.49
CA ASP A 236 -10.47 -29.14 11.20
C ASP A 236 -11.62 -30.16 11.32
N GLY A 237 -12.82 -29.77 10.89
CA GLY A 237 -14.02 -30.62 10.89
C GLY A 237 -14.91 -30.49 12.12
N VAL A 238 -14.54 -29.66 13.10
CA VAL A 238 -15.39 -29.34 14.27
C VAL A 238 -16.20 -28.07 14.00
N LEU A 239 -17.47 -28.06 14.44
CA LEU A 239 -18.33 -26.89 14.32
C LEU A 239 -18.05 -25.92 15.47
N TYR A 240 -17.70 -24.69 15.09
CA TYR A 240 -17.50 -23.57 16.01
C TYR A 240 -18.51 -22.46 15.72
N ARG A 241 -18.93 -21.77 16.78
CA ARG A 241 -19.76 -20.57 16.74
C ARG A 241 -18.93 -19.30 16.92
#